data_AF-A0A258ZPI3-F1
#
_entry.id   AF-A0A258ZPI3-F1
#
_cell.length_a   1.000
_cell.length_b   1.000
_cell.length_c   1.000
_cell.angle_alpha   90.00
_cell.angle_beta   90.00
_cell.angle_gamma   90.00
#
_symmetry.space_group_name_H-M   'P 1'
#
loop_
_entity.id
_entity.type
_entity.pdbx_description
1 polymer ?
#
loop_
_entity_poly.entity_id
_entity_poly.type
_entity_poly.pdbx_seq_one_letter_code
_entity_poly.pdbx_strand_id
1 'polypeptide(L)'
;MQFRELSSSELEEGYRLLSTLRIDLTEDDFLTYIVAQHPQTYRPIGAYQRGELAVYAGVSIHENLELGRYLLIDDLVASENYSHHVREMIDYLCDYAKMHKCKSIIAWGQQRGLQMGDLKEFRPKRDGFIKIL
;
A
#
# COMPACT_ATOMS: atom_id res chain seq x y z
N MET A 1 0.00 -4.11 15.71
CA MET A 1 0.37 -2.83 15.05
C MET A 1 -0.80 -1.86 15.07
N GLN A 2 -0.56 -0.57 14.82
CA GLN A 2 -1.61 0.42 14.53
C GLN A 2 -1.58 0.75 13.04
N PHE A 3 -2.73 0.67 12.38
CA PHE A 3 -2.87 0.99 10.96
C PHE A 3 -3.67 2.28 10.80
N ARG A 4 -3.19 3.20 9.96
CA ARG A 4 -3.90 4.45 9.64
C ARG A 4 -3.40 5.07 8.34
N GLU A 5 -4.23 5.91 7.74
CA GLU A 5 -3.77 6.85 6.71
C GLU A 5 -2.76 7.83 7.34
N LEU A 6 -1.71 8.18 6.59
CA LEU A 6 -0.72 9.15 7.04
C LEU A 6 -1.33 10.55 7.04
N SER A 7 -1.20 11.24 8.16
CA SER A 7 -1.49 12.67 8.27
C SER A 7 -0.42 13.51 7.58
N SER A 8 -0.70 14.80 7.37
CA SER A 8 0.27 15.73 6.76
C SER A 8 1.62 15.77 7.47
N SER A 9 1.64 15.61 8.80
CA SER A 9 2.88 15.55 9.60
C SER A 9 3.62 14.22 9.50
N GLU A 10 2.97 13.17 8.99
CA GLU A 10 3.55 11.83 8.80
C GLU A 10 4.01 11.60 7.35
N LEU A 11 3.74 12.52 6.43
CA LEU A 11 4.11 12.36 5.02
C LEU A 11 5.63 12.31 4.81
N GLU A 12 6.40 13.08 5.56
CA GLU A 12 7.87 13.09 5.48
C GLU A 12 8.47 11.71 5.81
N GLU A 13 7.98 11.06 6.88
CA GLU A 13 8.44 9.70 7.23
C GLU A 13 7.97 8.64 6.23
N GLY A 14 6.75 8.79 5.70
CA GLY A 14 6.23 7.95 4.62
C GLY A 14 7.10 8.04 3.36
N TYR A 15 7.45 9.26 2.96
CA TYR A 15 8.36 9.52 1.85
C TYR A 15 9.73 8.89 2.07
N ARG A 16 10.34 9.08 3.25
CA ARG A 16 11.65 8.48 3.57
C ARG A 16 11.65 6.96 3.41
N LEU A 17 10.56 6.29 3.76
CA LEU A 17 10.46 4.85 3.58
C LEU A 17 10.19 4.49 2.10
N LEU A 18 9.27 5.19 1.44
CA LEU A 18 8.92 4.96 0.03
C LEU A 18 10.11 5.19 -0.92
N SER A 19 10.93 6.21 -0.68
CA SER A 19 12.09 6.54 -1.51
C SER A 19 13.17 5.45 -1.50
N THR A 20 13.16 4.56 -0.50
CA THR A 20 14.00 3.36 -0.54
C THR A 20 13.62 2.45 -1.71
N LEU A 21 12.32 2.34 -2.03
CA LEU A 21 11.79 1.57 -3.16
C LEU A 21 11.84 2.39 -4.47
N ARG A 22 11.46 3.68 -4.40
CA ARG A 22 11.39 4.60 -5.54
C ARG A 22 12.55 5.57 -5.50
N ILE A 23 13.73 5.11 -5.91
CA ILE A 23 15.00 5.86 -5.77
C ILE A 23 15.05 7.18 -6.54
N ASP A 24 14.24 7.32 -7.60
CA ASP A 24 14.18 8.52 -8.44
C ASP A 24 13.05 9.48 -8.01
N LEU A 25 12.24 9.13 -7.01
CA LEU A 25 11.13 9.96 -6.51
C LEU A 25 11.67 11.03 -5.56
N THR A 26 11.40 12.30 -5.84
CA THR A 26 11.72 13.40 -4.94
C THR A 26 10.60 13.63 -3.91
N GLU A 27 10.93 14.30 -2.80
CA GLU A 27 9.94 14.63 -1.76
C GLU A 27 8.88 15.58 -2.31
N ASP A 28 9.31 16.58 -3.08
CA ASP A 28 8.41 17.54 -3.72
C ASP A 28 7.44 16.85 -4.70
N ASP A 29 7.92 15.87 -5.49
CA ASP A 29 7.06 15.09 -6.38
C ASP A 29 6.02 14.30 -5.59
N PHE A 30 6.45 13.65 -4.50
CA PHE A 30 5.57 12.87 -3.62
C PHE A 30 4.51 13.73 -2.95
N LEU A 31 4.91 14.85 -2.35
CA LEU A 31 3.99 15.78 -1.69
C LEU A 31 3.04 16.41 -2.72
N THR A 32 3.53 16.79 -3.89
CA THR A 32 2.71 17.30 -4.98
C THR A 32 1.68 16.26 -5.41
N TYR A 33 2.08 15.00 -5.57
CA TYR A 33 1.18 13.91 -5.94
C TYR A 33 0.04 13.72 -4.92
N ILE A 34 0.37 13.70 -3.62
CA ILE A 34 -0.63 13.54 -2.55
C ILE A 34 -1.52 14.79 -2.41
N VAL A 35 -0.94 15.99 -2.39
CA VAL A 35 -1.67 17.25 -2.18
C VAL A 35 -2.55 17.60 -3.38
N ALA A 36 -2.10 17.31 -4.60
CA ALA A 36 -2.89 17.52 -5.80
C ALA A 36 -4.09 16.56 -5.89
N GLN A 37 -4.23 15.64 -4.92
CA GLN A 37 -5.29 14.63 -4.87
C GLN A 37 -5.34 13.81 -6.17
N HIS A 38 -4.17 13.48 -6.72
CA HIS A 38 -4.07 12.74 -7.97
C HIS A 38 -3.49 11.35 -7.71
N PRO A 39 -4.26 10.27 -7.98
CA PRO A 39 -5.72 10.23 -8.11
C PRO A 39 -6.42 10.58 -6.78
N GLN A 40 -7.68 11.04 -6.83
CA GLN A 40 -8.46 11.36 -5.61
C GLN A 40 -8.66 10.16 -4.69
N THR A 41 -8.27 8.98 -5.17
CA THR A 41 -8.41 7.68 -4.53
C THR A 41 -7.12 7.19 -3.89
N TYR A 42 -5.98 7.85 -4.14
CA TYR A 42 -4.70 7.46 -3.52
C TYR A 42 -4.71 7.77 -2.02
N ARG A 43 -4.30 6.79 -1.22
CA ARG A 43 -4.23 6.86 0.23
C ARG A 43 -2.89 6.27 0.69
N PRO A 44 -2.00 7.09 1.27
CA PRO A 44 -0.82 6.57 1.95
C PRO A 44 -1.24 5.99 3.30
N ILE A 45 -1.00 4.70 3.51
CA ILE A 45 -1.33 3.97 4.74
C ILE A 45 -0.06 3.49 5.42
N GLY A 46 0.02 3.70 6.74
CA GLY A 46 1.14 3.30 7.57
C GLY A 46 0.73 2.24 8.58
N ALA A 47 1.59 1.25 8.76
CA ALA A 47 1.54 0.32 9.88
C ALA A 47 2.62 0.71 10.88
N TYR A 48 2.19 1.11 12.07
CA TYR A 48 3.07 1.58 13.14
C TYR A 48 3.26 0.51 14.20
N GLN A 49 4.51 0.32 14.60
CA GLN A 49 4.91 -0.56 15.69
C GLN A 49 5.71 0.25 16.70
N ARG A 50 5.21 0.35 17.94
CA ARG A 50 5.81 1.17 19.01
C ARG A 50 6.07 2.64 18.63
N GLY A 51 5.21 3.20 17.76
CA GLY A 51 5.31 4.58 17.30
C GLY A 51 6.22 4.78 16.08
N GLU A 52 6.91 3.74 15.61
CA GLU A 52 7.74 3.79 14.40
C GLU A 52 6.96 3.27 13.19
N LEU A 53 7.11 3.93 12.04
CA LEU A 53 6.55 3.46 10.78
C LEU A 53 7.29 2.19 10.32
N ALA A 54 6.61 1.06 10.45
CA ALA A 54 7.16 -0.26 10.13
C ALA A 54 6.92 -0.63 8.66
N VAL A 55 5.73 -0.34 8.14
CA VAL A 55 5.35 -0.62 6.74
C VAL A 55 4.57 0.56 6.18
N TYR A 56 4.93 0.98 4.97
CA TYR A 56 4.20 1.93 4.14
C TYR A 56 3.46 1.19 3.04
N ALA A 57 2.20 1.57 2.78
CA ALA A 57 1.40 1.12 1.66
C ALA A 57 0.75 2.30 0.94
N GLY A 58 1.13 2.54 -0.31
CA GLY A 58 0.39 3.43 -1.21
C GLY A 58 -0.73 2.64 -1.87
N VAL A 59 -1.99 3.02 -1.64
CA VAL A 59 -3.13 2.30 -2.21
C VAL A 59 -4.14 3.22 -2.89
N SER A 60 -4.80 2.70 -3.93
CA SER A 60 -5.81 3.41 -4.69
C SER A 60 -7.06 2.55 -4.89
N ILE A 61 -8.25 3.11 -4.70
CA ILE A 61 -9.50 2.42 -5.05
C ILE A 61 -9.85 2.73 -6.51
N HIS A 62 -10.16 1.69 -7.27
CA HIS A 62 -10.54 1.77 -8.68
C HIS A 62 -11.81 0.97 -8.95
N GLU A 63 -12.41 1.21 -10.12
CA GLU A 63 -13.57 0.46 -10.59
C GLU A 63 -13.51 0.27 -12.11
N ASN A 64 -13.79 -0.95 -12.57
CA ASN A 64 -13.94 -1.25 -13.99
C ASN A 64 -14.95 -2.40 -14.21
N LEU A 65 -15.33 -2.67 -15.46
CA LEU A 65 -16.32 -3.70 -15.78
C LEU A 65 -15.82 -5.13 -15.55
N GLU A 66 -14.51 -5.36 -15.59
CA GLU A 66 -13.92 -6.71 -15.45
C GLU A 66 -13.89 -7.16 -13.98
N LEU A 67 -13.47 -6.26 -13.07
CA LEU A 67 -13.20 -6.56 -11.67
C LEU A 67 -14.24 -5.96 -10.71
N GLY A 68 -15.12 -5.10 -11.21
CA GLY A 68 -15.93 -4.22 -10.37
C GLY A 68 -15.03 -3.25 -9.63
N ARG A 69 -15.41 -2.90 -8.39
CA ARG A 69 -14.59 -2.09 -7.49
C ARG A 69 -13.45 -2.93 -6.89
N TYR A 70 -12.23 -2.41 -6.89
CA TYR A 70 -11.04 -3.09 -6.34
C TYR A 70 -10.09 -2.11 -5.67
N LEU A 71 -9.32 -2.62 -4.70
CA LEU A 71 -8.20 -1.90 -4.12
C LEU A 71 -6.92 -2.28 -4.88
N LEU A 72 -6.17 -1.29 -5.34
CA LEU A 72 -4.84 -1.45 -5.90
C LEU A 72 -3.81 -1.08 -4.84
N ILE A 73 -2.83 -1.95 -4.61
CA ILE A 73 -1.61 -1.64 -3.86
C ILE A 73 -0.57 -1.20 -4.89
N ASP A 74 -0.34 0.11 -4.95
CA ASP A 74 0.60 0.76 -5.87
C ASP A 74 2.05 0.59 -5.40
N ASP A 75 2.26 0.71 -4.08
CA ASP A 75 3.55 0.61 -3.43
C ASP A 75 3.42 -0.04 -2.04
N LEU A 76 4.35 -0.90 -1.67
CA LEU A 76 4.47 -1.53 -0.36
C LEU A 76 5.95 -1.61 0.00
N VAL A 77 6.30 -1.00 1.12
CA VAL A 77 7.67 -0.97 1.60
C VAL A 77 7.67 -1.24 3.09
N ALA A 78 8.37 -2.28 3.51
CA ALA A 78 8.72 -2.49 4.91
C ALA A 78 10.10 -1.91 5.20
N SER A 79 10.25 -1.32 6.38
CA SER A 79 11.56 -1.04 6.97
C SER A 79 12.30 -2.36 7.21
N GLU A 80 13.63 -2.37 7.09
CA GLU A 80 14.46 -3.58 7.10
C GLU A 80 14.22 -4.49 8.31
N ASN A 81 14.01 -3.87 9.49
CA ASN A 81 13.77 -4.58 10.75
C ASN A 81 12.35 -5.16 10.89
N TYR A 82 11.43 -4.80 9.99
CA TYR A 82 9.99 -5.02 10.14
C TYR A 82 9.37 -5.75 8.95
N SER A 83 10.18 -6.42 8.13
CA SER A 83 9.69 -7.23 6.99
C SER A 83 8.65 -8.30 7.38
N HIS A 84 8.72 -8.84 8.60
CA HIS A 84 7.76 -9.81 9.12
C HIS A 84 6.35 -9.24 9.40
N HIS A 85 6.19 -7.91 9.37
CA HIS A 85 4.90 -7.24 9.56
C HIS A 85 4.14 -6.97 8.24
N VAL A 86 4.76 -7.26 7.09
CA VAL A 86 4.10 -7.07 5.78
C VAL A 86 2.80 -7.85 5.70
N ARG A 87 2.76 -9.07 6.23
CA ARG A 87 1.54 -9.88 6.27
C ARG A 87 0.40 -9.19 7.02
N GLU A 88 0.68 -8.60 8.18
CA GLU A 88 -0.34 -7.89 8.95
C GLU A 88 -0.88 -6.67 8.19
N MET A 89 -0.02 -5.98 7.42
CA MET A 89 -0.45 -4.93 6.50
C MET A 89 -1.33 -5.47 5.38
N ILE A 90 -0.97 -6.60 4.74
CA ILE A 90 -1.81 -7.21 3.70
C ILE A 90 -3.18 -7.63 4.23
N ASP A 91 -3.22 -8.22 5.44
CA ASP A 91 -4.47 -8.60 6.10
C ASP A 91 -5.33 -7.35 6.39
N TYR A 92 -4.72 -6.28 6.91
CA TYR A 92 -5.39 -4.99 7.10
C TYR A 92 -5.93 -4.42 5.79
N LEU A 93 -5.15 -4.42 4.70
CA LEU A 93 -5.58 -3.90 3.40
C LEU A 93 -6.72 -4.72 2.79
N CYS A 94 -6.81 -6.02 3.07
CA CYS A 94 -7.97 -6.83 2.68
C CYS A 94 -9.25 -6.36 3.40
N ASP A 95 -9.17 -6.07 4.69
CA ASP A 95 -10.31 -5.58 5.47
C ASP A 95 -10.67 -4.14 5.09
N TYR A 96 -9.68 -3.29 4.82
CA TYR A 96 -9.86 -1.96 4.26
C TYR A 96 -10.60 -2.02 2.91
N ALA A 97 -10.16 -2.90 2.00
CA ALA A 97 -10.82 -3.11 0.73
C ALA A 97 -12.29 -3.52 0.89
N LYS A 98 -12.59 -4.47 1.80
CA LYS A 98 -13.97 -4.89 2.12
C LYS A 98 -14.81 -3.72 2.67
N MET A 99 -14.25 -2.92 3.58
CA MET A 99 -14.91 -1.73 4.13
C MET A 99 -15.34 -0.75 3.02
N HIS A 100 -14.50 -0.60 2.00
CA HIS A 100 -14.77 0.24 0.82
C HIS A 100 -15.57 -0.46 -0.29
N LYS A 101 -16.14 -1.64 -0.02
CA LYS A 101 -16.95 -2.45 -0.94
C LYS A 101 -16.18 -2.90 -2.19
N CYS A 102 -14.88 -3.10 -2.05
CA CYS A 102 -14.07 -3.72 -3.09
C CYS A 102 -14.36 -5.23 -3.15
N LYS A 103 -14.45 -5.77 -4.36
CA LYS A 103 -14.59 -7.21 -4.64
C LYS A 103 -13.25 -7.92 -4.72
N SER A 104 -12.17 -7.17 -4.92
CA SER A 104 -10.83 -7.72 -5.03
C SER A 104 -9.78 -6.72 -4.57
N ILE A 105 -8.60 -7.25 -4.28
CA ILE A 105 -7.38 -6.51 -4.02
C ILE A 105 -6.30 -6.97 -4.99
N ILE A 106 -5.55 -6.02 -5.55
CA ILE A 106 -4.48 -6.27 -6.51
C ILE A 106 -3.20 -5.69 -5.94
N ALA A 107 -2.14 -6.50 -5.89
CA ALA A 107 -0.79 -6.02 -5.65
C ALA A 107 -0.07 -5.96 -7.00
N TRP A 108 0.37 -4.76 -7.39
CA TRP A 108 1.03 -4.54 -8.68
C TRP A 108 2.35 -3.78 -8.48
N GLY A 109 3.32 -3.98 -9.37
CA GLY A 109 4.55 -3.21 -9.39
C GLY A 109 5.63 -3.75 -8.45
N GLN A 110 6.63 -2.89 -8.20
CA GLN A 110 7.77 -3.22 -7.35
C GLN A 110 7.37 -3.10 -5.88
N GLN A 111 7.77 -4.08 -5.08
CA GLN A 111 7.41 -4.19 -3.67
C GLN A 111 8.69 -4.54 -2.89
N ARG A 112 8.91 -3.94 -1.71
CA ARG A 112 10.08 -4.22 -0.88
C ARG A 112 9.67 -4.75 0.48
N GLY A 113 10.22 -5.91 0.84
CA GLY A 113 9.88 -6.64 2.07
C GLY A 113 8.72 -7.62 1.90
N LEU A 114 7.97 -7.56 0.80
CA LEU A 114 6.91 -8.51 0.46
C LEU A 114 7.49 -9.86 0.05
N GLN A 115 7.08 -10.93 0.71
CA GLN A 115 7.44 -12.30 0.38
C GLN A 115 6.23 -13.05 -0.19
N MET A 116 6.49 -14.12 -0.96
CA MET A 116 5.40 -14.96 -1.51
C MET A 116 4.51 -15.55 -0.41
N GLY A 117 5.07 -15.81 0.78
CA GLY A 117 4.33 -16.29 1.94
C GLY A 117 3.32 -15.30 2.52
N ASP A 118 3.44 -14.01 2.20
CA ASP A 118 2.50 -12.96 2.61
C ASP A 118 1.28 -12.89 1.69
N LEU A 119 1.41 -13.43 0.46
CA LEU A 119 0.40 -13.43 -0.59
C LEU A 119 -0.33 -14.77 -0.75
N LYS A 120 -0.40 -15.61 0.29
CA LYS A 120 -0.90 -17.01 0.22
C LYS A 120 -2.25 -17.20 -0.48
N GLU A 121 -3.17 -16.25 -0.36
CA GLU A 121 -4.51 -16.32 -0.96
C GLU A 121 -4.62 -15.55 -2.28
N PHE A 122 -3.55 -14.87 -2.69
CA PHE A 122 -3.49 -14.20 -3.97
C PHE A 122 -3.08 -15.18 -5.06
N ARG A 123 -3.57 -14.92 -6.27
CA ARG A 123 -3.23 -15.66 -7.49
C ARG A 123 -2.50 -14.72 -8.44
N PRO A 124 -1.55 -15.23 -9.26
CA PRO A 124 -0.93 -14.41 -10.30
C PRO A 124 -1.98 -13.83 -11.26
N LYS A 125 -1.85 -12.55 -11.63
CA LYS A 125 -2.64 -11.86 -12.67
C LYS A 125 -1.77 -10.84 -13.39
N ARG A 126 -1.46 -11.09 -14.67
CA ARG A 126 -0.53 -10.28 -15.48
C ARG A 126 0.78 -10.04 -14.71
N ASP A 127 1.19 -8.79 -14.54
CA ASP A 127 2.44 -8.38 -13.87
C ASP A 127 2.28 -8.20 -12.36
N GLY A 128 1.27 -8.83 -11.76
CA GLY A 128 0.98 -8.71 -10.33
C GLY A 128 0.19 -9.89 -9.77
N PHE A 129 -0.46 -9.65 -8.64
CA PHE A 129 -1.21 -10.64 -7.88
C PHE A 129 -2.61 -10.11 -7.54
N ILE A 130 -3.61 -10.99 -7.57
CA ILE A 130 -4.99 -10.64 -7.24
C ILE A 130 -5.57 -11.61 -6.20
N LYS A 131 -6.35 -11.07 -5.27
CA LYS A 131 -7.21 -11.82 -4.36
C LYS A 131 -8.65 -11.33 -4.48
N ILE A 132 -9.59 -12.26 -4.58
CA ILE A 132 -11.03 -11.97 -4.52
C ILE A 132 -11.44 -11.99 -3.03
N LEU A 133 -12.26 -11.02 -2.61
CA LEU A 133 -12.59 -10.74 -1.21
C LEU A 133 -13.96 -11.28 -0.78
#